data_AF-A0A084T2I0-F1
#
_entry.id   AF-A0A084T2I0-F1
#
_cell.length_a   1.000
_cell.length_b   1.000
_cell.length_c   1.000
_cell.angle_alpha   90.00
_cell.angle_beta   90.00
_cell.angle_gamma   90.00
#
_symmetry.space_group_name_H-M   'P 1'
#
loop_
_entity.id
_entity.type
_entity.pdbx_description
1 polymer ?
#
loop_
_entity_poly.entity_id
_entity_poly.type
_entity_poly.pdbx_seq_one_letter_code
_entity_poly.pdbx_strand_id
1 'polypeptide(L)' 'MSARNLSELLNTTLLMHSEKLSNLDRDTLTGFLSQLNRDQALSDKQMKLCQKLVLKTNQTCVFIHDTSNVP' A
#
# COMPACT_ATOMS: atom_id res chain seq x y z
N MET A 1 -1.82 6.93 8.62
CA MET A 1 -0.53 6.51 8.02
C MET A 1 0.15 7.74 7.44
N SER A 2 1.42 7.99 7.78
CA SER A 2 2.21 9.01 7.09
C SER A 2 2.56 8.53 5.68
N ALA A 3 2.88 9.47 4.76
CA ALA A 3 3.28 9.13 3.39
C ALA A 3 4.54 8.23 3.34
N ARG A 4 5.50 8.42 4.26
CA ARG A 4 6.68 7.56 4.42
C ARG A 4 6.32 6.11 4.77
N ASN A 5 5.39 5.91 5.70
CA ASN A 5 4.99 4.56 6.08
C ASN A 5 4.30 3.84 4.92
N LEU A 6 3.61 4.60 4.05
CA LEU A 6 2.96 4.02 2.87
C LEU A 6 3.95 3.68 1.75
N SER A 7 4.97 4.51 1.51
CA SER A 7 6.00 4.21 0.51
C SER A 7 6.84 2.99 0.90
N GLU A 8 7.22 2.84 2.17
CA GLU A 8 7.91 1.64 2.67
C GLU A 8 7.05 0.37 2.54
N LEU A 9 5.76 0.48 2.86
CA LEU A 9 4.82 -0.63 2.71
C LEU A 9 4.66 -1.06 1.25
N LEU A 10 4.54 -0.09 0.34
CA LEU A 10 4.49 -0.35 -1.09
C LEU A 10 5.77 -0.99 -1.61
N ASN A 11 6.93 -0.46 -1.20
CA ASN A 11 8.23 -1.04 -1.55
C ASN A 11 8.34 -2.50 -1.09
N THR A 12 7.97 -2.77 0.16
CA THR A 12 8.01 -4.13 0.73
C THR A 12 7.04 -5.05 0.00
N THR A 13 5.83 -4.58 -0.31
CA THR A 13 4.82 -5.38 -1.02
C THR A 13 5.28 -5.71 -2.45
N LEU A 14 5.86 -4.74 -3.16
CA LEU A 14 6.40 -4.94 -4.50
C LEU A 14 7.62 -5.87 -4.50
N LEU A 15 8.47 -5.81 -3.47
CA LEU A 15 9.65 -6.67 -3.37
C LEU A 15 9.29 -8.11 -2.96
N MET A 16 8.46 -8.27 -1.92
CA MET A 16 8.19 -9.57 -1.29
C MET A 16 7.03 -10.33 -1.93
N HIS A 17 6.14 -9.64 -2.64
CA HIS A 17 4.89 -10.21 -3.13
C HIS A 17 4.60 -9.90 -4.60
N SER A 18 5.60 -9.49 -5.38
CA SER A 18 5.49 -9.25 -6.82
C SER A 18 4.85 -10.41 -7.59
N GLU A 19 5.16 -11.65 -7.22
CA GLU A 19 4.64 -12.87 -7.85
C GLU A 19 3.17 -13.14 -7.51
N LYS A 20 2.68 -12.63 -6.38
CA LYS A 20 1.27 -12.70 -5.98
C LYS A 20 0.42 -11.58 -6.60
N LEU A 21 1.07 -10.58 -7.18
CA LEU A 21 0.42 -9.45 -7.84
C LEU A 21 0.25 -9.73 -9.33
N SER A 22 -0.96 -9.46 -9.84
CA SER A 22 -1.16 -9.37 -11.29
C SER A 22 -0.27 -8.25 -11.86
N ASN A 23 0.08 -8.33 -13.14
CA ASN A 23 0.88 -7.27 -13.78
C ASN A 23 0.23 -5.89 -13.62
N LEU A 24 -1.11 -5.82 -13.75
CA LEU A 24 -1.87 -4.59 -13.54
C LEU A 24 -1.77 -4.06 -12.10
N ASP A 25 -1.89 -4.92 -11.10
CA ASP A 25 -1.76 -4.52 -9.70
C ASP A 25 -0.34 -4.01 -9.40
N ARG A 26 0.68 -4.67 -9.98
CA ARG A 26 2.09 -4.29 -9.85
C ARG A 26 2.38 -2.92 -10.46
N ASP A 27 1.87 -2.66 -11.66
CA ASP A 27 2.00 -1.38 -12.34
C ASP A 27 1.28 -0.26 -11.55
N THR A 28 0.10 -0.56 -11.01
CA THR A 28 -0.68 0.38 -10.20
C THR A 28 0.07 0.77 -8.91
N LEU A 29 0.59 -0.21 -8.17
CA LEU A 29 1.35 0.03 -6.94
C LEU A 29 2.68 0.76 -7.21
N THR A 30 3.35 0.44 -8.32
CA THR A 30 4.56 1.14 -8.77
C THR A 30 4.27 2.61 -9.12
N GLY A 31 3.11 2.88 -9.73
CA GLY A 31 2.63 4.24 -9.99
C GLY A 31 2.40 5.03 -8.70
N PHE A 32 1.75 4.42 -7.70
CA PHE A 32 1.55 5.05 -6.39
C PHE A 32 2.85 5.32 -5.66
N LEU A 33 3.78 4.35 -5.66
CA LEU A 33 5.10 4.52 -5.06
C LEU A 33 5.86 5.68 -5.71
N SER A 34 5.80 5.78 -7.04
CA SER A 34 6.45 6.87 -7.79
C SER A 34 5.87 8.25 -7.45
N GLN A 35 4.55 8.35 -7.22
CA GLN A 35 3.93 9.59 -6.75
C GLN A 35 4.41 9.97 -5.34
N LEU A 36 4.39 9.01 -4.41
CA LEU A 36 4.84 9.23 -3.04
C LEU A 36 6.33 9.61 -2.96
N ASN A 37 7.18 9.00 -3.79
CA ASN A 37 8.61 9.34 -3.87
C ASN A 37 8.88 10.74 -4.44
N ARG A 38 7.88 11.35 -5.09
CA ARG A 38 7.92 12.75 -5.56
C ARG A 38 7.21 13.69 -4.58
N ASP A 39 6.97 13.24 -3.35
CA ASP A 39 6.21 13.95 -2.31
C ASP A 39 4.79 14.32 -2.75
N GLN A 40 4.23 13.61 -3.75
CA GLN A 40 2.84 13.81 -4.17
C GLN A 40 1.90 12.95 -3.32
N ALA A 41 0.90 13.60 -2.74
CA ALA A 41 -0.15 12.90 -2.00
C ALA A 41 -1.04 12.09 -2.96
N LEU A 42 -1.36 10.87 -2.56
CA LEU A 42 -2.40 10.08 -3.22
C LEU A 42 -3.77 10.68 -2.91
N SER A 43 -4.64 10.76 -3.91
CA SER A 43 -6.06 11.05 -3.69
C SER A 43 -6.73 9.97 -2.84
N ASP A 44 -7.86 10.27 -2.20
CA ASP A 44 -8.62 9.30 -1.39
C ASP A 44 -8.98 8.03 -2.17
N LYS A 45 -9.28 8.15 -3.47
CA LYS A 45 -9.58 7.00 -4.33
C LYS A 45 -8.34 6.11 -4.51
N GLN A 46 -7.19 6.71 -4.76
CA GLN A 46 -5.92 6.00 -4.90
C GLN A 46 -5.49 5.38 -3.56
N MET A 47 -5.67 6.08 -2.45
CA MET A 47 -5.40 5.59 -1.10
C MET A 47 -6.23 4.33 -0.79
N LYS A 48 -7.55 4.37 -1.05
CA LYS A 48 -8.43 3.21 -0.87
C LYS A 48 -8.05 2.03 -1.76
N LEU A 49 -7.70 2.30 -3.02
CA LEU A 49 -7.25 1.26 -3.94
C LEU A 49 -5.93 0.64 -3.50
N CYS A 50 -4.96 1.48 -3.10
CA CYS A 50 -3.68 1.07 -2.55
C CYS A 50 -3.87 0.16 -1.34
N GLN A 51 -4.68 0.57 -0.36
CA GLN A 51 -4.99 -0.24 0.82
C GLN A 51 -5.63 -1.58 0.44
N LYS A 52 -6.59 -1.60 -0.48
CA LYS A 52 -7.25 -2.84 -0.92
C LYS A 52 -6.25 -3.80 -1.58
N LEU A 53 -5.37 -3.29 -2.44
CA LEU A 53 -4.34 -4.08 -3.11
C LEU A 53 -3.32 -4.63 -2.11
N VAL A 54 -2.80 -3.76 -1.24
CA VAL A 54 -1.87 -4.18 -0.18
C VAL A 54 -2.52 -5.24 0.71
N LEU A 55 -3.77 -5.08 1.14
CA LEU A 55 -4.47 -6.03 2.01
C LEU A 55 -4.77 -7.37 1.31
N LYS A 56 -5.10 -7.34 0.01
CA LYS A 56 -5.25 -8.57 -0.81
C LYS A 56 -3.95 -9.36 -0.88
N THR A 57 -2.81 -8.67 -0.96
CA THR A 57 -1.49 -9.31 -1.12
C THR A 57 -0.87 -9.71 0.21
N ASN A 58 -1.07 -8.87 1.23
CA ASN A 58 -0.57 -9.00 2.60
C ASN A 58 -1.62 -9.64 3.52
N GLN A 59 -2.62 -10.37 3.03
CA GLN A 59 -3.48 -11.19 3.89
C GLN A 59 -2.69 -12.25 4.70
N THR A 60 -1.40 -12.44 4.41
CA THR A 60 -0.43 -13.19 5.24
C THR A 60 0.35 -12.34 6.25
N CYS A 61 0.32 -11.00 6.13
CA CYS A 61 1.00 -10.04 7.00
C CYS A 61 -0.07 -9.13 7.62
N VAL A 62 -0.69 -9.62 8.69
CA VAL A 62 -1.70 -8.95 9.50
C VAL A 62 -1.24 -7.53 9.82
N PHE A 63 -1.82 -6.53 9.15
CA PHE A 63 -1.74 -5.17 9.63
C PHE A 63 -2.59 -5.10 10.88
N ILE A 64 -1.90 -4.98 12.01
CA ILE A 64 -2.48 -4.79 13.33
C ILE A 64 -3.52 -3.67 13.25
N HIS A 65 -4.76 -4.07 13.40
CA HIS A 65 -5.86 -3.17 13.71
C HIS A 65 -5.71 -2.85 15.20
N ASP A 66 -5.17 -1.68 15.53
CA ASP A 66 -5.37 -1.09 16.86
C ASP A 66 -5.36 0.44 16.77
N THR A 67 -6.42 0.97 16.18
CA THR A 67 -7.11 2.08 16.83
C THR A 67 -8.36 1.49 17.47
N SER A 68 -8.17 0.64 18.48
CA SER A 68 -9.24 0.40 19.45
C SER A 68 -9.53 1.72 20.13
N ASN A 69 -10.71 2.22 19.80
CA ASN A 69 -11.48 3.17 20.56
C ASN A 69 -11.38 2.85 22.07
N VAL A 70 -10.92 3.80 22.87
CA VAL A 70 -11.08 3.76 24.33
C VAL A 70 -11.38 5.20 24.77
N PRO A 71 -12.27 5.38 25.76
CA PRO A 71 -13.59 6.03 25.67
C PRO A 71 -13.54 7.57 25.69
#